data_AF-A0A535GVD4-F1
#
_entry.id   AF-A0A535GVD4-F1
#
_cell.length_a   1.000
_cell.length_b   1.000
_cell.length_c   1.000
_cell.angle_alpha   90.00
_cell.angle_beta   90.00
_cell.angle_gamma   90.00
#
_symmetry.space_group_name_H-M   'P 1'
#
loop_
_entity.id
_entity.type
_entity.pdbx_description
1 polymer ?
#
loop_
_entity_poly.entity_id
_entity_poly.type
_entity_poly.pdbx_seq_one_letter_code
_entity_poly.pdbx_strand_id
1 'polypeptide(L)'
;AIRRCWDSESSGHVSAYSTERAGGVTGAVAVLVQTMVDATSAGVAYSANPVTGDRAESVVNAVRGLGERLVSGQTDADEWLVRDGLAAQSRHAEGAIDAADAVAVADLAIKAAAYLGAPQDIEWAIADGKLYLLQSRPITAMPEQVSWEPTVPGGYVRNFRLGEWLGDPVTPLFESWLVNRLERRFHELQGGWISMPWREPAHIVLNGWYYYSVDVILTGALGITGLLLRVIANLFIRPRRAVMVVPPLAHLGVDLFINEWRHDVLPKHQALVAEAVKRVDSASPAELVEMIDRLASDAGDYFTSITAVAGFGWKAEVPLADFYRKHLHPLIGGSYADLLQGLVAADVGSGGHAVQSLDWFHPTLGELSLGHESAAVIAERRQRLSASRRAAEGRARATLSRSPRLRQRFERRLAVAQRIQPLREEQVSYLTLGWPVMRRALRRIGMHLADAGVISKPDQVHFLRREEVLAALDAKVSGLGDVAERRRATWQHRRRLSAPLTVGTLPPLFIKLQAKFDRAVRIPGGSDSGVSGVPASPGRAHGPVRIIRSLDDFTRLQVGDVLVAPVTTPAWTPLFSRAAAVVTDTGGVGAHASQVAREYGIPAVVGTGNATARLHDGQLVTVDGGVGVVEI
;
A
#
# COMPACT_ATOMS: atom_id res chain seq x y z
N ALA A 1 -42.30 18.34 -15.71
CA ALA A 1 -40.92 17.87 -15.89
C ALA A 1 -40.04 19.01 -16.41
N ILE A 2 -40.28 19.50 -17.64
CA ILE A 2 -39.50 20.61 -18.26
C ILE A 2 -39.24 21.80 -17.32
N ARG A 3 -40.29 22.37 -16.71
CA ARG A 3 -40.13 23.48 -15.74
C ARG A 3 -39.23 23.12 -14.55
N ARG A 4 -39.38 21.92 -13.98
CA ARG A 4 -38.53 21.44 -12.87
C ARG A 4 -37.06 21.30 -13.29
N CYS A 5 -36.79 20.94 -14.54
CA CYS A 5 -35.42 20.90 -15.07
C CYS A 5 -34.82 22.30 -15.14
N TRP A 6 -35.58 23.30 -15.59
CA TRP A 6 -35.13 24.70 -15.58
C TRP A 6 -34.94 25.23 -14.16
N ASP A 7 -35.86 24.92 -13.24
CA ASP A 7 -35.75 25.34 -11.84
C ASP A 7 -34.49 24.75 -11.16
N SER A 8 -34.00 23.58 -11.62
CA SER A 8 -32.79 22.94 -11.08
C SER A 8 -31.50 23.74 -11.29
N GLU A 9 -31.47 24.64 -12.30
CA GLU A 9 -30.35 25.56 -12.56
C GLU A 9 -30.09 26.48 -11.35
N SER A 10 -31.16 26.87 -10.66
CA SER A 10 -31.12 27.78 -9.51
C SER A 10 -30.82 27.08 -8.17
N SER A 11 -30.55 25.77 -8.18
CA SER A 11 -30.23 25.03 -6.97
C SER A 11 -28.88 25.46 -6.38
N GLY A 12 -28.79 25.48 -5.05
CA GLY A 12 -27.59 25.98 -4.34
C GLY A 12 -26.28 25.28 -4.74
N HIS A 13 -26.33 24.00 -5.15
CA HIS A 13 -25.17 23.26 -5.63
C HIS A 13 -24.65 23.76 -7.00
N VAL A 14 -25.54 24.16 -7.91
CA VAL A 14 -25.18 24.66 -9.25
C VAL A 14 -24.60 26.09 -9.16
N SER A 15 -25.15 26.91 -8.25
CA SER A 15 -24.63 28.26 -7.97
C SER A 15 -23.22 28.24 -7.37
N ALA A 16 -22.92 27.30 -6.47
CA ALA A 16 -21.57 27.13 -5.91
C ALA A 16 -20.56 26.67 -6.98
N TYR A 17 -20.95 25.69 -7.81
CA TYR A 17 -20.10 25.14 -8.87
C TYR A 17 -19.77 26.13 -10.00
N SER A 18 -20.75 26.91 -10.44
CA SER A 18 -20.57 27.93 -11.50
C SER A 18 -19.66 29.08 -11.07
N THR A 19 -19.67 29.43 -9.78
CA THR A 19 -18.80 30.47 -9.21
C THR A 19 -17.33 30.03 -9.18
N GLU A 20 -17.04 28.75 -8.89
CA GLU A 20 -15.66 28.23 -8.83
C GLU A 20 -15.04 27.92 -10.19
N ARG A 21 -15.82 27.46 -11.19
CA ARG A 21 -15.27 26.98 -12.48
C ARG A 21 -15.58 27.84 -13.70
N ALA A 22 -16.70 28.57 -13.71
CA ALA A 22 -17.21 29.25 -14.90
C ALA A 22 -17.25 30.78 -14.79
N GLY A 23 -16.70 31.37 -13.71
CA GLY A 23 -16.63 32.82 -13.54
C GLY A 23 -18.01 33.50 -13.45
N GLY A 24 -19.05 32.79 -13.02
CA GLY A 24 -20.38 33.35 -12.79
C GLY A 24 -21.29 33.48 -14.01
N VAL A 25 -20.96 32.90 -15.16
CA VAL A 25 -21.87 32.84 -16.32
C VAL A 25 -22.69 31.56 -16.25
N THR A 26 -24.00 31.67 -15.99
CA THR A 26 -24.94 30.56 -16.15
C THR A 26 -25.35 30.44 -17.61
N GLY A 27 -25.10 29.27 -18.22
CA GLY A 27 -25.53 28.98 -19.58
C GLY A 27 -27.01 28.57 -19.62
N ALA A 28 -27.67 28.75 -20.77
CA ALA A 28 -29.06 28.31 -20.94
C ALA A 28 -29.19 26.78 -20.88
N VAL A 29 -30.16 26.27 -20.10
CA VAL A 29 -30.43 24.83 -19.97
C VAL A 29 -31.37 24.34 -21.08
N ALA A 30 -30.86 23.47 -21.96
CA ALA A 30 -31.69 22.71 -22.89
C ALA A 30 -32.27 21.46 -22.21
N VAL A 31 -33.55 21.14 -22.48
CA VAL A 31 -34.21 19.94 -21.94
C VAL A 31 -34.35 18.89 -23.05
N LEU A 32 -33.69 17.75 -22.87
CA LEU A 32 -33.83 16.59 -23.75
C LEU A 32 -35.14 15.84 -23.41
N VAL A 33 -35.96 15.56 -24.43
CA VAL A 33 -37.14 14.70 -24.30
C VAL A 33 -36.92 13.47 -25.18
N GLN A 34 -36.77 12.32 -24.54
CA GLN A 34 -36.46 11.04 -25.18
C GLN A 34 -37.55 10.01 -24.83
N THR A 35 -37.81 9.06 -25.74
CA THR A 35 -38.68 7.92 -25.47
C THR A 35 -38.09 7.06 -24.37
N MET A 36 -38.88 6.73 -23.35
CA MET A 36 -38.46 5.87 -22.24
C MET A 36 -38.24 4.43 -22.72
N VAL A 37 -37.13 3.82 -22.33
CA VAL A 37 -36.85 2.40 -22.57
C VAL A 37 -37.29 1.60 -21.34
N ASP A 38 -38.16 0.61 -21.52
CA ASP A 38 -38.59 -0.31 -20.46
C ASP A 38 -37.53 -1.39 -20.24
N ALA A 39 -36.44 -0.98 -19.58
CA ALA A 39 -35.21 -1.76 -19.51
C ALA A 39 -35.36 -2.95 -18.56
N THR A 40 -34.99 -4.15 -19.03
CA THR A 40 -34.77 -5.31 -18.15
C THR A 40 -33.45 -5.16 -17.39
N SER A 41 -32.47 -4.53 -18.02
CA SER A 41 -31.16 -4.22 -17.45
C SER A 41 -30.63 -2.90 -18.02
N ALA A 42 -29.89 -2.14 -17.24
CA ALA A 42 -29.31 -0.88 -17.69
C ALA A 42 -27.99 -0.61 -16.96
N GLY A 43 -27.22 0.34 -17.46
CA GLY A 43 -26.04 0.79 -16.75
C GLY A 43 -25.15 1.74 -17.51
N VAL A 44 -23.87 1.72 -17.15
CA VAL A 44 -22.84 2.62 -17.68
C VAL A 44 -21.70 1.77 -18.23
N ALA A 45 -21.10 2.17 -19.35
CA ALA A 45 -19.92 1.51 -19.89
C ALA A 45 -18.88 2.52 -20.37
N TYR A 46 -17.62 2.21 -20.11
CA TYR A 46 -16.48 2.99 -20.52
C TYR A 46 -15.73 2.26 -21.62
N SER A 47 -15.49 2.93 -22.74
CA SER A 47 -14.75 2.37 -23.89
C SER A 47 -13.24 2.18 -23.62
N ALA A 48 -12.77 2.69 -22.48
CA ALA A 48 -11.41 2.57 -21.98
C ALA A 48 -11.49 2.58 -20.44
N ASN A 49 -10.59 1.89 -19.76
CA ASN A 49 -10.64 1.77 -18.32
C ASN A 49 -10.35 3.14 -17.67
N PRO A 50 -11.33 3.77 -16.98
CA PRO A 50 -11.18 5.11 -16.45
C PRO A 50 -10.25 5.16 -15.22
N VAL A 51 -9.92 4.01 -14.62
CA VAL A 51 -9.04 3.90 -13.44
C VAL A 51 -7.58 3.71 -13.86
N THR A 52 -7.32 2.80 -14.79
CA THR A 52 -5.95 2.45 -15.22
C THR A 52 -5.46 3.28 -16.40
N GLY A 53 -6.39 3.84 -17.19
CA GLY A 53 -6.10 4.48 -18.47
C GLY A 53 -5.92 3.50 -19.63
N ASP A 54 -6.11 2.20 -19.41
CA ASP A 54 -5.95 1.20 -20.46
C ASP A 54 -7.03 1.35 -21.55
N ARG A 55 -6.58 1.58 -22.78
CA ARG A 55 -7.43 1.78 -23.97
C ARG A 55 -7.97 0.49 -24.56
N ALA A 56 -7.36 -0.66 -24.21
CA ALA A 56 -7.75 -1.97 -24.71
C ALA A 56 -8.72 -2.69 -23.76
N GLU A 57 -9.05 -2.09 -22.61
CA GLU A 57 -9.96 -2.65 -21.62
C GLU A 57 -11.18 -1.75 -21.45
N SER A 58 -12.36 -2.29 -21.72
CA SER A 58 -13.63 -1.62 -21.44
C SER A 58 -14.17 -2.07 -20.08
N VAL A 59 -14.85 -1.16 -19.39
CA VAL A 59 -15.50 -1.45 -18.10
C VAL A 59 -16.99 -1.30 -18.27
N VAL A 60 -17.76 -2.34 -17.94
CA VAL A 60 -19.23 -2.35 -18.05
C VAL A 60 -19.83 -2.54 -16.67
N ASN A 61 -20.63 -1.58 -16.24
CA ASN A 61 -21.44 -1.65 -15.02
C ASN A 61 -22.90 -1.90 -15.38
N ALA A 62 -23.56 -2.83 -14.69
CA ALA A 62 -24.93 -3.23 -14.98
C ALA A 62 -25.79 -3.39 -13.71
N VAL A 63 -27.04 -2.99 -13.79
CA VAL A 63 -28.09 -3.20 -12.78
C VAL A 63 -29.36 -3.72 -13.46
N ARG A 64 -30.21 -4.42 -12.71
CA ARG A 64 -31.54 -4.81 -13.19
C ARG A 64 -32.48 -3.61 -13.22
N GLY A 65 -33.36 -3.58 -14.22
CA GLY A 65 -34.32 -2.50 -14.39
C GLY A 65 -33.67 -1.19 -14.85
N LEU A 66 -34.18 -0.06 -14.36
CA LEU A 66 -33.74 1.28 -14.76
C LEU A 66 -32.40 1.70 -14.14
N GLY A 67 -31.57 2.39 -14.94
CA GLY A 67 -30.20 2.79 -14.59
C GLY A 67 -30.08 3.97 -13.62
N GLU A 68 -31.19 4.65 -13.25
CA GLU A 68 -31.18 5.81 -12.35
C GLU A 68 -30.56 5.48 -10.98
N ARG A 69 -30.73 4.23 -10.50
CA ARG A 69 -30.14 3.72 -9.25
C ARG A 69 -28.61 3.64 -9.29
N LEU A 70 -28.05 3.42 -10.49
CA LEU A 70 -26.60 3.37 -10.71
C LEU A 70 -26.00 4.78 -10.77
N VAL A 71 -26.63 5.68 -11.53
CA VAL A 71 -26.16 7.06 -11.73
C VAL A 71 -26.26 7.89 -10.44
N SER A 72 -27.24 7.56 -9.59
CA SER A 72 -27.44 8.19 -8.27
C SER A 72 -26.51 7.65 -7.18
N GLY A 73 -25.71 6.61 -7.46
CA GLY A 73 -24.76 6.01 -6.51
C GLY A 73 -25.41 5.20 -5.38
N GLN A 74 -26.68 4.81 -5.53
CA GLN A 74 -27.50 4.19 -4.48
C GLN A 74 -27.48 2.65 -4.48
N THR A 75 -26.76 1.98 -5.38
CA THR A 75 -26.77 0.51 -5.49
C THR A 75 -25.44 -0.04 -6.02
N ASP A 76 -25.01 -1.21 -5.51
CA ASP A 76 -23.90 -1.98 -6.06
C ASP A 76 -24.30 -2.61 -7.41
N ALA A 77 -23.48 -2.37 -8.45
CA ALA A 77 -23.70 -2.92 -9.79
C ALA A 77 -22.87 -4.18 -10.03
N ASP A 78 -23.31 -5.01 -10.98
CA ASP A 78 -22.38 -5.94 -11.62
C ASP A 78 -21.30 -5.14 -12.36
N GLU A 79 -20.06 -5.61 -12.32
CA GLU A 79 -18.94 -4.98 -13.00
C GLU A 79 -18.22 -6.05 -13.85
N TRP A 80 -17.98 -5.71 -15.10
CA TRP A 80 -17.33 -6.56 -16.08
C TRP A 80 -16.16 -5.83 -16.71
N LEU A 81 -15.02 -6.51 -16.78
CA LEU A 81 -13.84 -6.07 -17.52
C LEU A 81 -13.82 -6.82 -18.86
N VAL A 82 -13.84 -6.08 -19.97
CA VAL A 82 -13.87 -6.65 -21.31
C VAL A 82 -12.59 -6.29 -22.06
N ARG A 83 -11.88 -7.31 -22.53
CA ARG A 83 -10.66 -7.17 -23.33
C ARG A 83 -10.66 -8.21 -24.44
N ASP A 84 -10.33 -7.79 -25.66
CA ASP A 84 -10.20 -8.69 -26.84
C ASP A 84 -11.43 -9.63 -27.02
N GLY A 85 -12.64 -9.11 -26.75
CA GLY A 85 -13.88 -9.86 -26.85
C GLY A 85 -14.13 -10.88 -25.71
N LEU A 86 -13.30 -10.90 -24.68
CA LEU A 86 -13.47 -11.72 -23.48
C LEU A 86 -13.92 -10.85 -22.32
N ALA A 87 -15.07 -11.20 -21.73
CA ALA A 87 -15.57 -10.57 -20.52
C ALA A 87 -15.19 -11.40 -19.28
N ALA A 88 -14.57 -10.74 -18.31
CA ALA A 88 -14.32 -11.28 -16.98
C ALA A 88 -15.15 -10.49 -15.96
N GLN A 89 -16.00 -11.19 -15.21
CA GLN A 89 -16.78 -10.55 -14.16
C GLN A 89 -15.90 -10.22 -12.96
N SER A 90 -15.72 -8.93 -12.68
CA SER A 90 -15.00 -8.45 -11.49
C SER A 90 -15.92 -8.31 -10.29
N ARG A 91 -17.23 -8.07 -10.52
CA ARG A 91 -18.25 -7.96 -9.46
C ARG A 91 -19.58 -8.56 -9.91
N HIS A 92 -20.19 -9.36 -9.02
CA HIS A 92 -21.48 -9.98 -9.22
C HIS A 92 -22.41 -9.59 -8.07
N ALA A 93 -23.21 -8.54 -8.28
CA ALA A 93 -24.13 -7.97 -7.30
C ALA A 93 -25.58 -8.42 -7.55
N GLU A 94 -26.08 -8.28 -8.78
CA GLU A 94 -27.47 -8.58 -9.13
C GLU A 94 -27.61 -9.68 -10.20
N GLY A 95 -26.55 -9.98 -10.95
CA GLY A 95 -26.65 -10.86 -12.13
C GLY A 95 -27.63 -10.28 -13.15
N ALA A 96 -27.42 -9.01 -13.50
CA ALA A 96 -28.22 -8.21 -14.41
C ALA A 96 -27.96 -8.54 -15.89
N ILE A 97 -26.75 -8.96 -16.22
CA ILE A 97 -26.34 -9.33 -17.58
C ILE A 97 -25.38 -10.53 -17.53
N ASP A 98 -25.18 -11.20 -18.67
CA ASP A 98 -24.16 -12.23 -18.83
C ASP A 98 -22.89 -11.72 -19.55
N ALA A 99 -21.94 -12.63 -19.76
CA ALA A 99 -20.69 -12.30 -20.43
C ALA A 99 -20.87 -11.86 -21.90
N ALA A 100 -21.88 -12.38 -22.60
CA ALA A 100 -22.13 -12.03 -24.00
C ALA A 100 -22.74 -10.62 -24.09
N ASP A 101 -23.68 -10.30 -23.20
CA ASP A 101 -24.23 -8.96 -23.05
C ASP A 101 -23.13 -7.94 -22.69
N ALA A 102 -22.24 -8.27 -21.76
CA ALA A 102 -21.11 -7.41 -21.38
C ALA A 102 -20.20 -7.09 -22.57
N VAL A 103 -19.89 -8.10 -23.41
CA VAL A 103 -19.12 -7.89 -24.66
C VAL A 103 -19.89 -6.99 -25.63
N ALA A 104 -21.18 -7.21 -25.83
CA ALA A 104 -21.99 -6.40 -26.74
C ALA A 104 -22.06 -4.92 -26.32
N VAL A 105 -22.16 -4.66 -25.01
CA VAL A 105 -22.13 -3.31 -24.44
C VAL A 105 -20.75 -2.67 -24.61
N ALA A 106 -19.67 -3.40 -24.34
CA ALA A 106 -18.31 -2.90 -24.56
C ALA A 106 -18.06 -2.54 -26.04
N ASP A 107 -18.51 -3.40 -26.96
CA ASP A 107 -18.43 -3.14 -28.41
C ASP A 107 -19.21 -1.87 -28.81
N LEU A 108 -20.36 -1.61 -28.19
CA LEU A 108 -21.12 -0.38 -28.41
C LEU A 108 -20.33 0.85 -27.94
N ALA A 109 -19.70 0.78 -26.76
CA ALA A 109 -18.86 1.86 -26.24
C ALA A 109 -17.64 2.13 -27.14
N ILE A 110 -16.98 1.06 -27.61
CA ILE A 110 -15.84 1.14 -28.55
C ILE A 110 -16.28 1.76 -29.88
N LYS A 111 -17.44 1.36 -30.42
CA LYS A 111 -18.01 1.96 -31.64
C LYS A 111 -18.33 3.44 -31.46
N ALA A 112 -18.91 3.82 -30.32
CA ALA A 112 -19.16 5.23 -30.01
C ALA A 112 -17.86 6.04 -29.94
N ALA A 113 -16.82 5.48 -29.32
CA ALA A 113 -15.50 6.11 -29.25
C ALA A 113 -14.82 6.26 -30.61
N ALA A 114 -14.88 5.25 -31.46
CA ALA A 114 -14.38 5.33 -32.82
C ALA A 114 -15.11 6.40 -33.65
N TYR A 115 -16.43 6.51 -33.47
CA TYR A 115 -17.25 7.51 -34.18
C TYR A 115 -17.00 8.94 -33.69
N LEU A 116 -16.87 9.14 -32.37
CA LEU A 116 -16.71 10.46 -31.75
C LEU A 116 -15.23 10.91 -31.63
N GLY A 117 -14.27 10.06 -31.99
CA GLY A 117 -12.85 10.38 -32.01
C GLY A 117 -12.19 10.50 -30.63
N ALA A 118 -12.87 10.09 -29.57
CA ALA A 118 -12.37 10.12 -28.20
C ALA A 118 -12.98 8.97 -27.38
N PRO A 119 -12.29 8.48 -26.33
CA PRO A 119 -12.84 7.52 -25.38
C PRO A 119 -14.16 8.00 -24.78
N GLN A 120 -15.16 7.13 -24.73
CA GLN A 120 -16.52 7.46 -24.33
C GLN A 120 -16.93 6.75 -23.04
N ASP A 121 -17.68 7.48 -22.23
CA ASP A 121 -18.54 7.00 -21.18
C ASP A 121 -19.97 7.00 -21.74
N ILE A 122 -20.60 5.83 -21.79
CA ILE A 122 -21.93 5.64 -22.35
C ILE A 122 -22.91 5.16 -21.29
N GLU A 123 -24.15 5.65 -21.36
CA GLU A 123 -25.28 5.06 -20.65
C GLU A 123 -26.06 4.18 -21.62
N TRP A 124 -26.45 2.99 -21.17
CA TRP A 124 -27.07 1.97 -22.01
C TRP A 124 -28.22 1.26 -21.28
N ALA A 125 -29.10 0.65 -22.07
CA ALA A 125 -30.19 -0.19 -21.58
C ALA A 125 -30.43 -1.38 -22.51
N ILE A 126 -30.83 -2.52 -21.94
CA ILE A 126 -31.32 -3.69 -22.65
C ILE A 126 -32.82 -3.80 -22.38
N ALA A 127 -33.61 -3.88 -23.44
CA ALA A 127 -35.05 -4.16 -23.39
C ALA A 127 -35.41 -5.12 -24.53
N ASP A 128 -36.19 -6.16 -24.23
CA ASP A 128 -36.59 -7.21 -25.19
C ASP A 128 -35.39 -7.83 -25.95
N GLY A 129 -34.27 -8.03 -25.24
CA GLY A 129 -33.03 -8.56 -25.82
C GLY A 129 -32.30 -7.61 -26.78
N LYS A 130 -32.72 -6.35 -26.87
CA LYS A 130 -32.10 -5.32 -27.70
C LYS A 130 -31.36 -4.30 -26.84
N LEU A 131 -30.13 -3.99 -27.24
CA LEU A 131 -29.28 -2.97 -26.63
C LEU A 131 -29.57 -1.57 -27.21
N TYR A 132 -29.71 -0.60 -26.32
CA TYR A 132 -29.96 0.81 -26.62
C TYR A 132 -28.84 1.68 -26.03
N LEU A 133 -28.35 2.63 -26.82
CA LEU A 133 -27.51 3.74 -26.34
C LEU A 133 -28.41 4.89 -25.89
N LEU A 134 -28.29 5.30 -24.63
CA LEU A 134 -29.10 6.38 -24.06
C LEU A 134 -28.34 7.71 -24.08
N GLN A 135 -27.07 7.68 -23.67
CA GLN A 135 -26.19 8.85 -23.62
C GLN A 135 -24.76 8.44 -23.96
N SER A 136 -23.98 9.37 -24.50
CA SER A 136 -22.54 9.22 -24.70
C SER A 136 -21.84 10.54 -24.43
N ARG A 137 -20.75 10.50 -23.67
CA ARG A 137 -19.93 11.67 -23.33
C ARG A 137 -18.45 11.30 -23.35
N PRO A 138 -17.54 12.24 -23.71
CA PRO A 138 -16.12 11.98 -23.67
C PRO A 138 -15.64 11.79 -22.22
N ILE A 139 -14.74 10.84 -22.00
CA ILE A 139 -14.10 10.67 -20.70
C ILE A 139 -13.02 11.75 -20.55
N THR A 140 -13.30 12.78 -19.76
CA THR A 140 -12.44 13.98 -19.64
C THR A 140 -11.26 13.82 -18.67
N ALA A 141 -11.31 12.83 -17.77
CA ALA A 141 -10.29 12.61 -16.74
C ALA A 141 -9.52 11.30 -16.97
N MET A 142 -9.10 11.04 -18.20
CA MET A 142 -8.33 9.83 -18.47
C MET A 142 -6.90 9.94 -17.93
N PRO A 143 -6.39 8.90 -17.23
CA PRO A 143 -4.96 8.74 -17.03
C PRO A 143 -4.20 8.70 -18.38
N GLU A 144 -2.98 9.24 -18.40
CA GLU A 144 -2.11 9.13 -19.58
C GLU A 144 -1.80 7.67 -19.90
N GLN A 145 -1.80 7.32 -21.19
CA GLN A 145 -1.44 5.99 -21.63
C GLN A 145 0.09 5.82 -21.56
N VAL A 146 0.55 5.21 -20.48
CA VAL A 146 1.94 4.80 -20.30
C VAL A 146 2.05 3.29 -20.36
N SER A 147 3.12 2.77 -20.97
CA SER A 147 3.38 1.33 -20.92
C SER A 147 3.85 0.93 -19.52
N TRP A 148 3.26 -0.15 -19.01
CA TRP A 148 3.67 -0.82 -17.78
C TRP A 148 4.36 -2.15 -18.05
N GLU A 149 4.87 -2.34 -19.27
CA GLU A 149 5.68 -3.50 -19.59
C GLU A 149 7.03 -3.44 -18.86
N PRO A 150 7.42 -4.49 -18.12
CA PRO A 150 8.70 -4.54 -17.46
C PRO A 150 9.86 -4.39 -18.45
N THR A 151 10.87 -3.59 -18.09
CA THR A 151 12.10 -3.44 -18.89
C THR A 151 12.90 -4.75 -19.00
N VAL A 152 12.64 -5.68 -18.08
CA VAL A 152 13.22 -7.02 -18.05
C VAL A 152 12.07 -8.02 -17.88
N PRO A 153 11.95 -9.07 -18.71
CA PRO A 153 10.82 -10.00 -18.64
C PRO A 153 10.73 -10.73 -17.30
N GLY A 154 9.64 -10.61 -16.56
CA GLY A 154 9.48 -11.28 -15.27
C GLY A 154 8.21 -10.86 -14.53
N GLY A 155 7.93 -11.51 -13.41
CA GLY A 155 6.85 -11.11 -12.50
C GLY A 155 7.36 -10.17 -11.42
N TYR A 156 6.81 -8.95 -11.36
CA TYR A 156 7.20 -7.97 -10.36
C TYR A 156 6.01 -7.44 -9.56
N VAL A 157 6.26 -7.11 -8.29
CA VAL A 157 5.26 -6.62 -7.34
C VAL A 157 5.73 -5.30 -6.74
N ARG A 158 4.85 -4.30 -6.76
CA ARG A 158 5.13 -2.95 -6.26
C ARG A 158 5.19 -2.91 -4.74
N ASN A 159 4.22 -3.49 -4.06
CA ASN A 159 4.02 -3.39 -2.61
C ASN A 159 4.77 -4.49 -1.83
N PHE A 160 6.00 -4.81 -2.24
CA PHE A 160 6.81 -5.85 -1.61
C PHE A 160 8.18 -5.27 -1.21
N ARG A 161 8.69 -5.67 -0.04
CA ARG A 161 9.96 -5.18 0.55
C ARG A 161 10.02 -3.66 0.70
N LEU A 162 10.93 -2.97 0.01
CA LEU A 162 11.06 -1.51 0.09
C LEU A 162 9.81 -0.80 -0.43
N GLY A 163 9.08 -1.44 -1.34
CA GLY A 163 7.84 -0.92 -1.91
C GLY A 163 6.70 -0.71 -0.90
N GLU A 164 6.74 -1.37 0.26
CA GLU A 164 5.82 -1.06 1.37
C GLU A 164 6.05 0.35 1.97
N TRP A 165 7.22 0.93 1.71
CA TRP A 165 7.65 2.23 2.22
C TRP A 165 7.85 3.27 1.11
N LEU A 166 7.62 2.89 -0.15
CA LEU A 166 7.75 3.74 -1.33
C LEU A 166 6.37 3.91 -1.97
N GLY A 167 5.58 4.81 -1.39
CA GLY A 167 4.22 5.13 -1.84
C GLY A 167 4.14 6.10 -3.01
N ASP A 168 5.26 6.72 -3.38
CA ASP A 168 5.43 7.64 -4.49
C ASP A 168 6.54 7.11 -5.42
N PRO A 169 6.63 7.60 -6.68
CA PRO A 169 7.80 7.37 -7.51
C PRO A 169 9.09 7.77 -6.77
N VAL A 170 10.19 7.07 -7.01
CA VAL A 170 11.49 7.42 -6.44
C VAL A 170 12.12 8.59 -7.17
N THR A 171 12.82 9.44 -6.43
CA THR A 171 13.66 10.50 -6.97
C THR A 171 14.96 9.91 -7.53
N PRO A 172 15.53 10.52 -8.60
CA PRO A 172 16.75 10.03 -9.23
C PRO A 172 17.93 9.84 -8.26
N LEU A 173 18.08 10.71 -7.27
CA LEU A 173 19.20 10.62 -6.33
C LEU A 173 19.01 9.42 -5.40
N PHE A 174 17.81 9.26 -4.86
CA PHE A 174 17.49 8.16 -3.97
C PHE A 174 17.60 6.80 -4.69
N GLU A 175 17.11 6.71 -5.91
CA GLU A 175 17.22 5.52 -6.77
C GLU A 175 18.70 5.13 -7.00
N SER A 176 19.48 6.07 -7.55
CA SER A 176 20.88 5.82 -7.94
C SER A 176 21.81 5.60 -6.74
N TRP A 177 21.51 6.19 -5.59
CA TRP A 177 22.38 6.14 -4.41
C TRP A 177 21.97 5.09 -3.38
N LEU A 178 20.70 5.08 -2.93
CA LEU A 178 20.29 4.29 -1.77
C LEU A 178 19.58 2.99 -2.17
N VAL A 179 18.61 3.02 -3.09
CA VAL A 179 17.84 1.81 -3.47
C VAL A 179 18.76 0.70 -3.95
N ASN A 180 19.64 1.01 -4.91
CA ASN A 180 20.60 0.03 -5.45
C ASN A 180 21.52 -0.56 -4.37
N ARG A 181 21.95 0.25 -3.40
CA ARG A 181 22.80 -0.21 -2.30
C ARG A 181 22.04 -1.09 -1.32
N LEU A 182 20.85 -0.66 -0.88
CA LEU A 182 20.00 -1.44 0.03
C LEU A 182 19.71 -2.82 -0.55
N GLU A 183 19.32 -2.86 -1.83
CA GLU A 183 19.03 -4.12 -2.51
C GLU A 183 20.27 -4.99 -2.64
N ARG A 184 21.39 -4.44 -3.11
CA ARG A 184 22.63 -5.22 -3.25
C ARG A 184 23.09 -5.82 -1.91
N ARG A 185 23.12 -5.03 -0.83
CA ARG A 185 23.52 -5.49 0.51
C ARG A 185 22.61 -6.60 1.03
N PHE A 186 21.31 -6.48 0.78
CA PHE A 186 20.36 -7.53 1.14
C PHE A 186 20.67 -8.85 0.44
N HIS A 187 20.88 -8.82 -0.88
CA HIS A 187 21.16 -10.04 -1.65
C HIS A 187 22.50 -10.68 -1.26
N GLU A 188 23.53 -9.87 -0.98
CA GLU A 188 24.83 -10.35 -0.48
C GLU A 188 24.67 -11.11 0.85
N LEU A 189 23.97 -10.51 1.82
CA LEU A 189 23.81 -11.09 3.16
C LEU A 189 22.86 -12.30 3.16
N GLN A 190 21.74 -12.24 2.44
CA GLN A 190 20.79 -13.35 2.35
C GLN A 190 21.35 -14.51 1.52
N GLY A 191 22.10 -14.20 0.44
CA GLY A 191 22.92 -15.18 -0.28
C GLY A 191 23.91 -15.88 0.64
N GLY A 192 24.44 -15.18 1.66
CA GLY A 192 25.28 -15.78 2.70
C GLY A 192 24.58 -16.74 3.67
N TRP A 193 23.24 -16.77 3.75
CA TRP A 193 22.51 -17.65 4.67
C TRP A 193 22.27 -19.05 4.13
N ILE A 194 21.92 -19.17 2.84
CA ILE A 194 21.59 -20.44 2.18
C ILE A 194 22.12 -20.57 0.75
N SER A 195 22.99 -19.65 0.31
CA SER A 195 23.51 -19.59 -1.07
C SER A 195 22.39 -19.55 -2.10
N MET A 196 21.31 -18.81 -1.80
CA MET A 196 20.17 -18.68 -2.71
C MET A 196 20.61 -17.90 -3.95
N PRO A 197 20.35 -18.41 -5.17
CA PRO A 197 20.57 -17.62 -6.37
C PRO A 197 19.48 -16.55 -6.45
N TRP A 198 19.86 -15.32 -6.82
CA TRP A 198 18.94 -14.21 -7.03
C TRP A 198 18.97 -13.76 -8.49
N ARG A 199 17.82 -13.33 -8.98
CA ARG A 199 17.72 -12.76 -10.33
C ARG A 199 18.35 -11.37 -10.32
N GLU A 200 19.12 -11.06 -11.34
CA GLU A 200 19.62 -9.71 -11.58
C GLU A 200 18.95 -9.12 -12.83
N PRO A 201 18.40 -7.88 -12.76
CA PRO A 201 18.23 -7.09 -11.55
C PRO A 201 17.06 -7.63 -10.68
N ALA A 202 17.23 -7.61 -9.36
CA ALA A 202 16.22 -8.08 -8.41
C ALA A 202 15.02 -7.12 -8.26
N HIS A 203 15.21 -5.88 -8.69
CA HIS A 203 14.18 -4.83 -8.72
C HIS A 203 14.31 -4.04 -10.02
N ILE A 204 13.22 -3.37 -10.40
CA ILE A 204 13.20 -2.42 -11.51
C ILE A 204 12.50 -1.14 -11.05
N VAL A 205 12.80 -0.03 -11.71
CA VAL A 205 12.06 1.23 -11.56
C VAL A 205 11.37 1.52 -12.90
N LEU A 206 10.04 1.39 -12.91
CA LEU A 206 9.22 1.55 -14.11
C LEU A 206 8.32 2.78 -13.96
N ASN A 207 8.43 3.72 -14.89
CA ASN A 207 7.76 5.03 -14.80
C ASN A 207 8.00 5.74 -13.45
N GLY A 208 9.19 5.55 -12.86
CA GLY A 208 9.57 6.09 -11.55
C GLY A 208 9.10 5.25 -10.36
N TRP A 209 8.27 4.23 -10.54
CA TRP A 209 7.77 3.38 -9.47
C TRP A 209 8.67 2.17 -9.24
N TYR A 210 8.96 1.86 -7.97
CA TYR A 210 9.75 0.69 -7.58
C TYR A 210 8.93 -0.60 -7.68
N TYR A 211 9.50 -1.61 -8.31
CA TYR A 211 8.93 -2.95 -8.43
C TYR A 211 9.99 -4.00 -8.08
N TYR A 212 9.63 -4.96 -7.23
CA TYR A 212 10.53 -6.04 -6.84
C TYR A 212 10.17 -7.36 -7.52
N SER A 213 11.18 -8.08 -8.00
CA SER A 213 11.00 -9.37 -8.66
C SER A 213 10.52 -10.43 -7.68
N VAL A 214 9.38 -11.05 -7.99
CA VAL A 214 8.90 -12.25 -7.28
C VAL A 214 9.19 -13.53 -8.05
N ASP A 215 9.88 -13.41 -9.18
CA ASP A 215 10.49 -14.55 -9.87
C ASP A 215 11.52 -15.16 -8.94
N VAL A 216 11.09 -16.22 -8.29
CA VAL A 216 12.02 -17.16 -7.71
C VAL A 216 12.70 -17.82 -8.90
N ILE A 217 14.05 -17.87 -8.95
CA ILE A 217 14.85 -18.58 -9.99
C ILE A 217 14.40 -20.05 -10.22
N LEU A 218 13.54 -20.53 -9.35
CA LEU A 218 12.85 -21.79 -9.31
C LEU A 218 11.72 -21.93 -10.34
N THR A 219 12.01 -21.70 -11.62
CA THR A 219 11.14 -22.18 -12.70
C THR A 219 11.61 -23.57 -13.14
N GLY A 220 10.88 -24.62 -12.72
CA GLY A 220 11.11 -26.02 -13.13
C GLY A 220 11.65 -26.94 -12.03
N ALA A 221 11.49 -28.25 -12.22
CA ALA A 221 11.85 -29.29 -11.23
C ALA A 221 13.35 -29.28 -10.85
N LEU A 222 14.23 -29.00 -11.82
CA LEU A 222 15.69 -28.92 -11.60
C LEU A 222 16.09 -27.77 -10.66
N GLY A 223 15.45 -26.60 -10.80
CA GLY A 223 15.68 -25.49 -9.87
C GLY A 223 15.28 -25.87 -8.45
N ILE A 224 14.11 -26.51 -8.27
CA ILE A 224 13.55 -26.88 -6.95
C ILE A 224 14.45 -27.87 -6.25
N THR A 225 14.91 -28.88 -6.98
CA THR A 225 15.89 -29.85 -6.47
C THR A 225 17.19 -29.18 -6.08
N GLY A 226 17.69 -28.24 -6.89
CA GLY A 226 18.91 -27.46 -6.59
C GLY A 226 18.79 -26.61 -5.31
N LEU A 227 17.66 -25.93 -5.11
CA LEU A 227 17.41 -25.21 -3.85
C LEU A 227 17.32 -26.18 -2.67
N LEU A 228 16.59 -27.29 -2.82
CA LEU A 228 16.43 -28.28 -1.76
C LEU A 228 17.78 -28.83 -1.31
N LEU A 229 18.66 -29.19 -2.25
CA LEU A 229 20.02 -29.65 -1.97
C LEU A 229 20.85 -28.59 -1.25
N ARG A 230 20.74 -27.30 -1.63
CA ARG A 230 21.43 -26.19 -0.94
C ARG A 230 20.90 -25.98 0.47
N VAL A 231 19.58 -26.06 0.67
CA VAL A 231 18.96 -25.97 2.00
C VAL A 231 19.41 -27.14 2.87
N ILE A 232 19.41 -28.37 2.33
CA ILE A 232 19.89 -29.57 3.02
C ILE A 232 21.37 -29.43 3.39
N ALA A 233 22.23 -29.03 2.45
CA ALA A 233 23.66 -28.79 2.73
C ALA A 233 23.84 -27.73 3.83
N ASN A 234 23.10 -26.62 3.77
CA ASN A 234 23.17 -25.59 4.79
C ASN A 234 22.54 -26.01 6.14
N LEU A 235 21.63 -26.99 6.17
CA LEU A 235 21.18 -27.59 7.44
C LEU A 235 22.32 -28.32 8.15
N PHE A 236 23.30 -28.86 7.43
CA PHE A 236 24.50 -29.46 8.03
C PHE A 236 25.57 -28.42 8.39
N ILE A 237 25.75 -27.36 7.59
CA ILE A 237 26.82 -26.37 7.81
C ILE A 237 26.39 -25.26 8.79
N ARG A 238 25.16 -24.74 8.65
CA ARG A 238 24.62 -23.60 9.41
C ARG A 238 23.15 -23.83 9.79
N PRO A 239 22.84 -24.84 10.63
CA PRO A 239 21.47 -25.31 10.89
C PRO A 239 20.51 -24.20 11.30
N ARG A 240 20.91 -23.33 12.24
CA ARG A 240 20.07 -22.23 12.76
C ARG A 240 19.72 -21.16 11.71
N ARG A 241 20.60 -20.93 10.73
CA ARG A 241 20.32 -19.98 9.62
C ARG A 241 19.49 -20.64 8.52
N ALA A 242 19.75 -21.91 8.22
CA ALA A 242 19.01 -22.67 7.22
C ALA A 242 17.54 -22.89 7.60
N VAL A 243 17.22 -23.08 8.89
CA VAL A 243 15.81 -23.26 9.31
C VAL A 243 14.94 -22.00 9.15
N MET A 244 15.53 -20.80 9.05
CA MET A 244 14.76 -19.54 8.90
C MET A 244 13.97 -19.45 7.60
N VAL A 245 14.49 -20.08 6.54
CA VAL A 245 13.82 -20.12 5.23
C VAL A 245 12.76 -21.21 5.14
N VAL A 246 12.68 -22.09 6.16
CA VAL A 246 11.69 -23.18 6.25
C VAL A 246 10.59 -22.76 7.25
N PRO A 247 9.41 -22.28 6.80
CA PRO A 247 8.44 -21.65 7.70
C PRO A 247 8.04 -22.47 8.93
N PRO A 248 7.81 -23.80 8.86
CA PRO A 248 7.51 -24.61 10.04
C PRO A 248 8.63 -24.66 11.09
N LEU A 249 9.89 -24.50 10.68
CA LEU A 249 11.08 -24.63 11.54
C LEU A 249 11.71 -23.28 11.88
N ALA A 250 11.25 -22.18 11.30
CA ALA A 250 11.85 -20.85 11.50
C ALA A 250 11.88 -20.40 12.98
N HIS A 251 10.94 -20.89 13.80
CA HIS A 251 10.92 -20.65 15.24
C HIS A 251 12.17 -21.18 15.98
N LEU A 252 12.88 -22.17 15.41
CA LEU A 252 14.11 -22.73 15.96
C LEU A 252 15.35 -21.87 15.65
N GLY A 253 15.25 -20.99 14.65
CA GLY A 253 16.34 -20.13 14.19
C GLY A 253 16.23 -18.68 14.69
N VAL A 254 15.02 -18.20 14.95
CA VAL A 254 14.77 -16.76 15.18
C VAL A 254 15.57 -16.17 16.35
N ASP A 255 15.82 -16.95 17.41
CA ASP A 255 16.58 -16.50 18.58
C ASP A 255 18.02 -16.10 18.24
N LEU A 256 18.63 -16.75 17.25
CA LEU A 256 19.96 -16.37 16.76
C LEU A 256 19.93 -14.95 16.19
N PHE A 257 18.95 -14.65 15.34
CA PHE A 257 18.83 -13.36 14.67
C PHE A 257 18.39 -12.25 15.63
N ILE A 258 17.56 -12.57 16.64
CA ILE A 258 17.23 -11.62 17.71
C ILE A 258 18.48 -11.26 18.51
N ASN A 259 19.33 -12.24 18.84
CA ASN A 259 20.56 -12.00 19.58
C ASN A 259 21.59 -11.20 18.77
N GLU A 260 21.83 -11.58 17.50
CA GLU A 260 22.68 -10.84 16.56
C GLU A 260 22.18 -9.40 16.39
N TRP A 261 20.87 -9.21 16.27
CA TRP A 261 20.28 -7.88 16.16
C TRP A 261 20.54 -7.03 17.42
N ARG A 262 20.24 -7.57 18.61
CA ARG A 262 20.34 -6.81 19.88
C ARG A 262 21.76 -6.47 20.27
N HIS A 263 22.73 -7.35 19.99
CA HIS A 263 24.10 -7.19 20.49
C HIS A 263 25.07 -6.67 19.44
N ASP A 264 24.80 -6.90 18.14
CA ASP A 264 25.74 -6.53 17.07
C ASP A 264 25.14 -5.46 16.14
N VAL A 265 23.99 -5.73 15.53
CA VAL A 265 23.44 -4.88 14.45
C VAL A 265 22.93 -3.55 14.98
N LEU A 266 22.10 -3.54 16.02
CA LEU A 266 21.50 -2.31 16.56
C LEU A 266 22.54 -1.39 17.20
N PRO A 267 23.45 -1.85 18.07
CA PRO A 267 24.48 -0.97 18.65
C PRO A 267 25.40 -0.37 17.59
N LYS A 268 25.80 -1.15 16.57
CA LYS A 268 26.58 -0.65 15.44
C LYS A 268 25.83 0.44 14.68
N HIS A 269 24.55 0.21 14.36
CA HIS A 269 23.70 1.19 13.66
C HIS A 269 23.59 2.50 14.45
N GLN A 270 23.31 2.41 15.75
CA GLN A 270 23.22 3.57 16.65
C GLN A 270 24.55 4.33 16.76
N ALA A 271 25.68 3.62 16.89
CA ALA A 271 27.00 4.23 16.97
C ALA A 271 27.37 4.99 15.69
N LEU A 272 27.13 4.40 14.52
CA LEU A 272 27.37 5.03 13.22
C LEU A 272 26.53 6.30 13.03
N VAL A 273 25.24 6.24 13.39
CA VAL A 273 24.38 7.42 13.33
C VAL A 273 24.84 8.50 14.31
N ALA A 274 25.19 8.13 15.54
CA ALA A 274 25.67 9.07 16.56
C ALA A 274 26.99 9.76 16.14
N GLU A 275 27.91 9.04 15.50
CA GLU A 275 29.13 9.62 14.92
C GLU A 275 28.80 10.61 13.79
N ALA A 276 27.95 10.19 12.86
CA ALA A 276 27.55 11.01 11.72
C ALA A 276 26.88 12.32 12.19
N VAL A 277 25.99 12.26 13.18
CA VAL A 277 25.31 13.42 13.75
C VAL A 277 26.29 14.46 14.31
N LYS A 278 27.41 14.04 14.90
CA LYS A 278 28.43 14.95 15.46
C LYS A 278 29.26 15.66 14.39
N ARG A 279 29.42 15.03 13.22
CA ARG A 279 30.31 15.50 12.15
C ARG A 279 29.58 16.19 11.00
N VAL A 280 28.28 15.95 10.85
CA VAL A 280 27.53 16.37 9.66
C VAL A 280 27.54 17.87 9.41
N ASP A 281 27.71 18.72 10.42
CA ASP A 281 27.69 20.18 10.25
C ASP A 281 29.06 20.78 9.88
N SER A 282 30.16 20.10 10.23
CA SER A 282 31.54 20.54 9.97
C SER A 282 32.23 19.80 8.82
N ALA A 283 31.67 18.67 8.36
CA ALA A 283 32.24 17.85 7.31
C ALA A 283 32.37 18.59 5.96
N SER A 284 33.43 18.32 5.22
CA SER A 284 33.59 18.71 3.81
C SER A 284 32.63 17.96 2.88
N PRO A 285 32.41 18.41 1.63
CA PRO A 285 31.56 17.70 0.68
C PRO A 285 31.95 16.24 0.44
N ALA A 286 33.26 15.95 0.38
CA ALA A 286 33.76 14.57 0.24
C ALA A 286 33.44 13.71 1.47
N GLU A 287 33.60 14.25 2.68
CA GLU A 287 33.24 13.56 3.92
C GLU A 287 31.72 13.34 4.05
N LEU A 288 30.90 14.25 3.53
CA LEU A 288 29.43 14.07 3.50
C LEU A 288 29.03 12.92 2.58
N VAL A 289 29.65 12.80 1.40
CA VAL A 289 29.44 11.67 0.48
C VAL A 289 29.82 10.36 1.16
N GLU A 290 30.99 10.31 1.81
CA GLU A 290 31.46 9.12 2.53
C GLU A 290 30.51 8.75 3.67
N MET A 291 30.04 9.74 4.43
CA MET A 291 29.06 9.55 5.51
C MET A 291 27.77 8.92 4.98
N ILE A 292 27.22 9.45 3.88
CA ILE A 292 26.02 8.90 3.24
C ILE A 292 26.27 7.47 2.75
N ASP A 293 27.41 7.20 2.10
CA ASP A 293 27.76 5.86 1.60
C ASP A 293 27.87 4.83 2.74
N ARG A 294 28.45 5.21 3.88
CA ARG A 294 28.54 4.36 5.08
C ARG A 294 27.16 4.09 5.68
N LEU A 295 26.35 5.13 5.90
CA LEU A 295 25.00 5.01 6.46
C LEU A 295 24.05 4.23 5.55
N ALA A 296 24.14 4.43 4.23
CA ALA A 296 23.36 3.69 3.24
C ALA A 296 23.68 2.18 3.26
N SER A 297 24.97 1.85 3.38
CA SER A 297 25.42 0.45 3.46
C SER A 297 24.95 -0.21 4.76
N ASP A 298 25.06 0.52 5.88
CA ASP A 298 24.60 0.06 7.18
C ASP A 298 23.07 -0.09 7.26
N ALA A 299 22.31 0.81 6.63
CA ALA A 299 20.87 0.67 6.48
C ALA A 299 20.49 -0.61 5.70
N GLY A 300 21.30 -1.03 4.73
CA GLY A 300 21.11 -2.30 4.01
C GLY A 300 21.36 -3.52 4.90
N ASP A 301 22.42 -3.47 5.72
CA ASP A 301 22.69 -4.49 6.73
C ASP A 301 21.54 -4.60 7.74
N TYR A 302 21.07 -3.44 8.24
CA TYR A 302 19.96 -3.35 9.18
C TYR A 302 18.66 -3.87 8.58
N PHE A 303 18.32 -3.47 7.35
CA PHE A 303 17.12 -3.94 6.66
C PHE A 303 17.14 -5.45 6.45
N THR A 304 18.31 -6.04 6.21
CA THR A 304 18.44 -7.50 6.13
C THR A 304 18.11 -8.16 7.47
N SER A 305 18.57 -7.59 8.59
CA SER A 305 18.20 -8.06 9.93
C SER A 305 16.69 -8.00 10.18
N ILE A 306 16.00 -6.96 9.68
CA ILE A 306 14.53 -6.85 9.73
C ILE A 306 13.87 -8.05 9.04
N THR A 307 14.34 -8.45 7.86
CA THR A 307 13.73 -9.58 7.16
C THR A 307 13.86 -10.92 7.91
N ALA A 308 14.86 -11.08 8.78
CA ALA A 308 14.98 -12.26 9.63
C ALA A 308 13.99 -12.24 10.80
N VAL A 309 13.97 -11.14 11.56
CA VAL A 309 13.23 -11.05 12.83
C VAL A 309 11.79 -10.57 12.59
N ALA A 310 11.59 -9.38 12.02
CA ALA A 310 10.26 -8.89 11.63
C ALA A 310 9.59 -9.80 10.57
N GLY A 311 10.38 -10.34 9.64
CA GLY A 311 9.92 -11.35 8.68
C GLY A 311 9.58 -12.72 9.30
N PHE A 312 9.91 -12.97 10.57
CA PHE A 312 9.37 -14.12 11.32
C PHE A 312 8.07 -13.77 12.06
N GLY A 313 7.86 -12.51 12.46
CA GLY A 313 6.66 -12.09 13.20
C GLY A 313 5.35 -12.51 12.53
N TRP A 314 5.23 -12.31 11.22
CA TRP A 314 4.04 -12.77 10.49
C TRP A 314 3.95 -14.30 10.39
N LYS A 315 5.08 -15.01 10.29
CA LYS A 315 5.12 -16.49 10.32
C LYS A 315 4.66 -17.05 11.67
N ALA A 316 4.83 -16.29 12.76
CA ALA A 316 4.33 -16.62 14.09
C ALA A 316 2.81 -16.33 14.24
N GLU A 317 2.30 -15.28 13.59
CA GLU A 317 0.87 -14.94 13.61
C GLU A 317 0.00 -15.94 12.83
N VAL A 318 0.44 -16.38 11.64
CA VAL A 318 -0.37 -17.26 10.75
C VAL A 318 -0.86 -18.55 11.45
N PRO A 319 -0.03 -19.32 12.17
CA PRO A 319 -0.50 -20.49 12.90
C PRO A 319 -1.52 -20.17 14.02
N LEU A 320 -1.41 -19.00 14.65
CA LEU A 320 -2.37 -18.52 15.65
C LEU A 320 -3.68 -18.12 14.98
N ALA A 321 -3.62 -17.38 13.87
CA ALA A 321 -4.78 -16.99 13.07
C ALA A 321 -5.55 -18.22 12.55
N ASP A 322 -4.88 -19.19 11.93
CA ASP A 322 -5.52 -20.42 11.45
C ASP A 322 -6.13 -21.24 12.59
N PHE A 323 -5.48 -21.27 13.77
CA PHE A 323 -6.06 -21.92 14.95
C PHE A 323 -7.32 -21.22 15.42
N TYR A 324 -7.26 -19.89 15.56
CA TYR A 324 -8.38 -19.08 16.02
C TYR A 324 -9.58 -19.24 15.07
N ARG A 325 -9.34 -19.08 13.77
CA ARG A 325 -10.36 -19.24 12.73
C ARG A 325 -11.05 -20.61 12.77
N LYS A 326 -10.30 -21.70 13.01
CA LYS A 326 -10.85 -23.06 13.05
C LYS A 326 -11.53 -23.45 14.35
N HIS A 327 -11.03 -22.96 15.48
CA HIS A 327 -11.39 -23.52 16.79
C HIS A 327 -11.99 -22.53 17.79
N LEU A 328 -11.85 -21.23 17.55
CA LEU A 328 -12.33 -20.18 18.46
C LEU A 328 -13.40 -19.32 17.80
N HIS A 329 -13.15 -18.82 16.59
CA HIS A 329 -14.07 -17.92 15.89
C HIS A 329 -15.51 -18.48 15.78
N PRO A 330 -15.75 -19.76 15.42
CA PRO A 330 -17.11 -20.31 15.37
C PRO A 330 -17.82 -20.38 16.73
N LEU A 331 -17.09 -20.29 17.84
CA LEU A 331 -17.61 -20.46 19.20
C LEU A 331 -17.76 -19.13 19.93
N ILE A 332 -16.85 -18.19 19.71
CA ILE A 332 -16.77 -16.93 20.45
C ILE A 332 -16.68 -15.68 19.57
N GLY A 333 -16.78 -15.83 18.25
CA GLY A 333 -16.61 -14.72 17.30
C GLY A 333 -15.21 -14.10 17.40
N GLY A 334 -15.10 -12.81 17.07
CA GLY A 334 -13.88 -12.02 17.24
C GLY A 334 -12.73 -12.43 16.32
N SER A 335 -11.55 -11.88 16.58
CA SER A 335 -10.34 -12.12 15.77
C SER A 335 -9.14 -12.54 16.63
N TYR A 336 -8.20 -13.24 16.01
CA TYR A 336 -6.93 -13.55 16.67
C TYR A 336 -6.14 -12.29 17.01
N ALA A 337 -6.37 -11.19 16.29
CA ALA A 337 -5.70 -9.92 16.51
C ALA A 337 -6.03 -9.31 17.90
N ASP A 338 -7.20 -9.64 18.47
CA ASP A 338 -7.57 -9.23 19.84
C ASP A 338 -6.56 -9.74 20.89
N LEU A 339 -5.93 -10.88 20.61
CA LEU A 339 -4.94 -11.53 21.48
C LEU A 339 -3.56 -10.87 21.42
N LEU A 340 -3.34 -9.95 20.48
CA LEU A 340 -2.07 -9.29 20.21
C LEU A 340 -2.08 -7.78 20.52
N GLN A 341 -3.19 -7.24 21.05
CA GLN A 341 -3.31 -5.83 21.39
C GLN A 341 -2.45 -5.43 22.61
N GLY A 342 -1.95 -4.18 22.61
CA GLY A 342 -1.29 -3.58 23.77
C GLY A 342 -0.02 -4.31 24.24
N LEU A 343 0.66 -5.02 23.33
CA LEU A 343 1.94 -5.66 23.61
C LEU A 343 3.12 -4.68 23.51
N VAL A 344 2.91 -3.56 22.82
CA VAL A 344 3.96 -2.60 22.49
C VAL A 344 3.96 -1.47 23.50
N ALA A 345 5.16 -1.07 23.94
CA ALA A 345 5.35 0.15 24.68
C ALA A 345 5.59 1.27 23.67
N ALA A 346 4.74 2.28 23.67
CA ALA A 346 4.85 3.50 22.86
C ALA A 346 6.08 4.39 23.21
N ASP A 347 7.09 3.80 23.86
CA ASP A 347 8.35 4.43 24.27
C ASP A 347 9.55 3.83 23.51
N VAL A 348 9.32 3.11 22.41
CA VAL A 348 10.41 2.88 21.45
C VAL A 348 10.58 4.18 20.71
N GLY A 349 11.46 5.05 21.23
CA GLY A 349 11.70 6.39 20.73
C GLY A 349 11.92 6.43 19.23
N SER A 350 10.83 6.55 18.47
CA SER A 350 10.89 7.23 17.20
C SER A 350 11.09 8.69 17.56
N GLY A 351 12.33 9.04 17.92
CA GLY A 351 12.79 10.40 17.73
C GLY A 351 12.37 10.84 16.32
N GLY A 352 12.34 12.13 16.04
CA GLY A 352 11.81 12.67 14.79
C GLY A 352 12.40 12.14 13.47
N HIS A 353 13.17 11.04 13.45
CA HIS A 353 13.68 10.28 12.33
C HIS A 353 12.68 9.44 11.54
N ALA A 354 11.49 9.13 12.06
CA ALA A 354 10.50 8.37 11.29
C ALA A 354 10.11 9.10 9.99
N VAL A 355 9.92 8.36 8.89
CA VAL A 355 9.78 8.94 7.53
C VAL A 355 8.46 8.60 6.87
N GLN A 356 7.96 9.49 6.01
CA GLN A 356 6.83 9.20 5.11
C GLN A 356 7.23 8.24 3.99
N SER A 357 8.45 8.39 3.49
CA SER A 357 8.97 7.59 2.40
C SER A 357 10.42 7.31 2.72
N LEU A 358 10.93 6.14 2.32
CA LEU A 358 12.37 5.94 2.37
C LEU A 358 13.10 6.95 1.46
N ASP A 359 12.41 7.54 0.49
CA ASP A 359 12.99 8.58 -0.34
C ASP A 359 13.37 9.83 0.46
N TRP A 360 14.64 10.20 0.38
CA TRP A 360 15.21 11.38 1.03
C TRP A 360 14.64 12.70 0.55
N PHE A 361 13.74 12.74 -0.42
CA PHE A 361 12.99 13.95 -0.76
C PHE A 361 11.98 14.33 0.32
N HIS A 362 11.33 13.35 0.96
CA HIS A 362 10.30 13.58 1.97
C HIS A 362 10.91 13.86 3.35
N PRO A 363 10.43 14.90 4.07
CA PRO A 363 10.91 15.23 5.41
C PRO A 363 10.62 14.13 6.42
N THR A 364 11.42 14.08 7.48
CA THR A 364 11.15 13.21 8.63
C THR A 364 10.11 13.84 9.56
N LEU A 365 9.50 13.05 10.45
CA LEU A 365 8.47 13.53 11.38
C LEU A 365 8.96 14.70 12.27
N GLY A 366 10.24 14.68 12.66
CA GLY A 366 10.87 15.75 13.44
C GLY A 366 11.04 17.06 12.67
N GLU A 367 11.15 16.99 11.33
CA GLU A 367 11.18 18.19 10.49
C GLU A 367 9.75 18.76 10.29
N LEU A 368 8.72 17.90 10.31
CA LEU A 368 7.33 18.29 10.08
C LEU A 368 6.63 18.94 11.29
N SER A 369 7.25 18.95 12.47
CA SER A 369 6.66 19.50 13.71
C SER A 369 5.23 19.01 13.99
N LEU A 370 4.89 17.78 13.55
CA LEU A 370 3.58 17.18 13.79
C LEU A 370 3.48 16.81 15.29
N GLY A 371 2.37 17.18 15.92
CA GLY A 371 2.18 17.11 17.36
C GLY A 371 2.45 15.73 17.94
N HIS A 372 3.15 15.69 19.08
CA HIS A 372 3.33 14.46 19.87
C HIS A 372 2.16 14.31 20.83
N GLU A 373 1.61 13.10 20.95
CA GLU A 373 0.62 12.81 21.98
C GLU A 373 1.25 12.91 23.38
N SER A 374 0.47 13.33 24.37
CA SER A 374 0.97 13.40 25.75
C SER A 374 1.20 11.99 26.31
N ALA A 375 2.21 11.85 27.17
CA ALA A 375 2.53 10.58 27.83
C ALA A 375 1.32 9.98 28.58
N ALA A 376 0.42 10.83 29.10
CA ALA A 376 -0.81 10.41 29.76
C ALA A 376 -1.79 9.71 28.81
N VAL A 377 -2.03 10.27 27.62
CA VAL A 377 -2.91 9.69 26.59
C VAL A 377 -2.38 8.34 26.13
N ILE A 378 -1.07 8.25 25.91
CA ILE A 378 -0.37 7.03 25.55
C ILE A 378 -0.54 5.95 26.64
N ALA A 379 -0.34 6.30 27.91
CA ALA A 379 -0.48 5.38 29.03
C ALA A 379 -1.91 4.84 29.19
N GLU A 380 -2.92 5.71 29.07
CA GLU A 380 -4.34 5.33 29.17
C GLU A 380 -4.73 4.36 28.03
N ARG A 381 -4.33 4.66 26.79
CA ARG A 381 -4.54 3.79 25.63
C ARG A 381 -3.94 2.41 25.86
N ARG A 382 -2.70 2.35 26.35
CA ARG A 382 -2.00 1.10 26.63
C ARG A 382 -2.74 0.27 27.67
N GLN A 383 -3.26 0.91 28.73
CA GLN A 383 -4.04 0.23 29.76
C GLN A 383 -5.33 -0.39 29.17
N ARG A 384 -6.05 0.37 28.34
CA ARG A 384 -7.26 -0.08 27.64
C ARG A 384 -7.00 -1.30 26.76
N LEU A 385 -5.97 -1.23 25.89
CA LEU A 385 -5.61 -2.32 24.99
C LEU A 385 -5.13 -3.56 25.75
N SER A 386 -4.36 -3.38 26.82
CA SER A 386 -3.92 -4.50 27.68
C SER A 386 -5.07 -5.17 28.42
N ALA A 387 -6.11 -4.41 28.79
CA ALA A 387 -7.34 -4.96 29.38
C ALA A 387 -8.15 -5.76 28.35
N SER A 388 -8.33 -5.20 27.15
CA SER A 388 -8.99 -5.87 26.02
C SER A 388 -8.34 -7.21 25.69
N ARG A 389 -7.01 -7.23 25.55
CA ARG A 389 -6.23 -8.46 25.31
C ARG A 389 -6.46 -9.51 26.38
N ARG A 390 -6.32 -9.15 27.67
CA ARG A 390 -6.52 -10.08 28.79
C ARG A 390 -7.92 -10.67 28.81
N ALA A 391 -8.94 -9.88 28.47
CA ALA A 391 -10.31 -10.38 28.34
C ALA A 391 -10.45 -11.38 27.19
N ALA A 392 -9.86 -11.11 26.02
CA ALA A 392 -9.85 -12.02 24.87
C ALA A 392 -9.13 -13.35 25.19
N GLU A 393 -7.97 -13.28 25.85
CA GLU A 393 -7.25 -14.45 26.34
C GLU A 393 -8.10 -15.28 27.30
N GLY A 394 -8.78 -14.62 28.24
CA GLY A 394 -9.68 -15.26 29.20
C GLY A 394 -10.82 -16.02 28.51
N ARG A 395 -11.51 -15.39 27.54
CA ARG A 395 -12.57 -16.02 26.73
C ARG A 395 -12.05 -17.24 25.96
N ALA A 396 -10.90 -17.12 25.31
CA ALA A 396 -10.29 -18.23 24.58
C ALA A 396 -9.94 -19.40 25.52
N ARG A 397 -9.31 -19.12 26.67
CA ARG A 397 -8.96 -20.14 27.68
C ARG A 397 -10.18 -20.82 28.27
N ALA A 398 -11.25 -20.07 28.56
CA ALA A 398 -12.51 -20.61 29.07
C ALA A 398 -13.18 -21.55 28.04
N THR A 399 -13.21 -21.16 26.77
CA THR A 399 -13.76 -21.96 25.66
C THR A 399 -13.00 -23.27 25.49
N LEU A 400 -11.68 -23.24 25.65
CA LEU A 400 -10.81 -24.42 25.49
C LEU A 400 -10.68 -25.25 26.78
N SER A 401 -11.36 -24.89 27.87
CA SER A 401 -11.24 -25.54 29.19
C SER A 401 -11.52 -27.05 29.14
N ARG A 402 -12.46 -27.47 28.28
CA ARG A 402 -12.85 -28.88 28.10
C ARG A 402 -11.92 -29.68 27.18
N SER A 403 -10.89 -29.06 26.61
CA SER A 403 -9.98 -29.69 25.64
C SER A 403 -8.50 -29.39 25.95
N PRO A 404 -7.88 -30.16 26.87
CA PRO A 404 -6.50 -29.90 27.32
C PRO A 404 -5.47 -29.85 26.17
N ARG A 405 -5.61 -30.74 25.18
CA ARG A 405 -4.73 -30.77 23.99
C ARG A 405 -4.86 -29.51 23.13
N LEU A 406 -6.09 -29.01 22.91
CA LEU A 406 -6.31 -27.78 22.14
C LEU A 406 -5.82 -26.56 22.91
N ARG A 407 -6.05 -26.50 24.21
CA ARG A 407 -5.52 -25.44 25.08
C ARG A 407 -4.00 -25.39 25.05
N GLN A 408 -3.30 -26.52 25.14
CA GLN A 408 -1.84 -26.54 25.05
C GLN A 408 -1.32 -26.10 23.68
N ARG A 409 -2.03 -26.40 22.59
CA ARG A 409 -1.69 -25.90 21.24
C ARG A 409 -1.92 -24.40 21.12
N PHE A 410 -3.00 -23.88 21.70
CA PHE A 410 -3.30 -22.45 21.77
C PHE A 410 -2.21 -21.70 22.53
N GLU A 411 -1.90 -22.09 23.77
CA GLU A 411 -0.90 -21.39 24.60
C GLU A 411 0.48 -21.36 23.93
N ARG A 412 0.90 -22.46 23.28
CA ARG A 412 2.18 -22.49 22.54
C ARG A 412 2.19 -21.48 21.38
N ARG A 413 1.12 -21.39 20.61
CA ARG A 413 1.03 -20.46 19.47
C ARG A 413 0.91 -19.01 19.95
N LEU A 414 0.12 -18.78 20.98
CA LEU A 414 -0.04 -17.48 21.61
C LEU A 414 1.29 -16.96 22.17
N ALA A 415 2.01 -17.79 22.93
CA ALA A 415 3.31 -17.41 23.50
C ALA A 415 4.33 -17.02 22.43
N VAL A 416 4.41 -17.76 21.32
CA VAL A 416 5.30 -17.42 20.21
C VAL A 416 4.89 -16.11 19.55
N ALA A 417 3.59 -15.90 19.28
CA ALA A 417 3.13 -14.67 18.64
C ALA A 417 3.34 -13.43 19.53
N GLN A 418 2.96 -13.50 20.82
CA GLN A 418 3.08 -12.40 21.77
C GLN A 418 4.55 -12.05 22.09
N ARG A 419 5.47 -13.02 22.00
CA ARG A 419 6.91 -12.77 22.18
C ARG A 419 7.52 -12.00 21.01
N ILE A 420 7.15 -12.34 19.78
CA ILE A 420 7.81 -11.82 18.58
C ILE A 420 7.23 -10.48 18.14
N GLN A 421 5.93 -10.25 18.34
CA GLN A 421 5.27 -9.02 17.91
C GLN A 421 5.94 -7.73 18.44
N PRO A 422 6.27 -7.57 19.74
CA PRO A 422 6.88 -6.33 20.21
C PRO A 422 8.32 -6.15 19.69
N LEU A 423 9.08 -7.25 19.54
CA LEU A 423 10.45 -7.21 19.01
C LEU A 423 10.48 -6.74 17.55
N ARG A 424 9.48 -7.15 16.77
CA ARG A 424 9.33 -6.73 15.38
C ARG A 424 9.12 -5.22 15.27
N GLU A 425 8.24 -4.67 16.09
CA GLU A 425 7.94 -3.24 16.05
C GLU A 425 9.11 -2.41 16.57
N GLU A 426 9.75 -2.86 17.66
CA GLU A 426 10.98 -2.29 18.17
C GLU A 426 12.05 -2.22 17.07
N GLN A 427 12.31 -3.34 16.38
CA GLN A 427 13.32 -3.39 15.32
C GLN A 427 13.00 -2.47 14.13
N VAL A 428 11.75 -2.47 13.65
CA VAL A 428 11.36 -1.64 12.50
C VAL A 428 11.48 -0.15 12.82
N SER A 429 11.22 0.27 14.07
CA SER A 429 11.31 1.67 14.48
C SER A 429 12.71 2.28 14.23
N TYR A 430 13.77 1.52 14.45
CA TYR A 430 15.16 1.99 14.31
C TYR A 430 15.69 2.00 12.87
N LEU A 431 14.98 1.43 11.90
CA LEU A 431 15.43 1.39 10.49
C LEU A 431 15.81 2.78 9.96
N THR A 432 15.04 3.79 10.35
CA THR A 432 15.12 5.14 9.80
C THR A 432 15.99 6.07 10.64
N LEU A 433 16.67 5.56 11.67
CA LEU A 433 17.46 6.37 12.60
C LEU A 433 18.49 7.27 11.89
N GLY A 434 19.09 6.78 10.81
CA GLY A 434 20.05 7.52 9.98
C GLY A 434 19.45 8.53 8.99
N TRP A 435 18.14 8.54 8.76
CA TRP A 435 17.52 9.40 7.74
C TRP A 435 17.71 10.91 7.98
N PRO A 436 17.52 11.43 9.21
CA PRO A 436 17.73 12.85 9.47
C PRO A 436 19.14 13.33 9.16
N VAL A 437 20.16 12.53 9.48
CA VAL A 437 21.56 12.91 9.23
C VAL A 437 21.90 12.79 7.75
N MET A 438 21.40 11.77 7.04
CA MET A 438 21.56 11.68 5.58
C MET A 438 20.88 12.85 4.86
N ARG A 439 19.65 13.22 5.24
CA ARG A 439 18.95 14.38 4.67
C ARG A 439 19.68 15.70 4.94
N ARG A 440 20.19 15.90 6.17
CA ARG A 440 21.04 17.07 6.48
C ARG A 440 22.31 17.11 5.64
N ALA A 441 22.97 15.96 5.45
CA ALA A 441 24.16 15.87 4.61
C ALA A 441 23.85 16.21 3.15
N LEU A 442 22.75 15.68 2.60
CA LEU A 442 22.30 15.99 1.24
C LEU A 442 21.93 17.45 1.06
N ARG A 443 21.28 18.07 2.05
CA ARG A 443 21.00 19.51 2.02
C ARG A 443 22.28 20.34 1.97
N ARG A 444 23.31 19.98 2.75
CA ARG A 444 24.62 20.67 2.72
C ARG A 444 25.32 20.47 1.37
N ILE A 445 25.27 19.28 0.77
CA ILE A 445 25.74 19.04 -0.60
C ILE A 445 24.99 19.92 -1.58
N GLY A 446 23.65 19.98 -1.51
CA GLY A 446 22.83 20.83 -2.36
C GLY A 446 23.15 22.32 -2.21
N MET A 447 23.41 22.81 -0.99
CA MET A 447 23.87 24.19 -0.76
C MET A 447 25.20 24.46 -1.43
N HIS A 448 26.18 23.55 -1.28
CA HIS A 448 27.49 23.70 -1.92
C HIS A 448 27.39 23.73 -3.46
N LEU A 449 26.55 22.87 -4.05
CA LEU A 449 26.31 22.87 -5.50
C LEU A 449 25.58 24.14 -5.98
N ALA A 450 24.71 24.71 -5.15
CA ALA A 450 24.02 25.97 -5.46
C ALA A 450 24.99 27.16 -5.40
N ASP A 451 25.84 27.20 -4.38
CA ASP A 451 26.89 28.23 -4.24
C ASP A 451 27.89 28.19 -5.40
N ALA A 452 28.17 26.99 -5.93
CA ALA A 452 29.00 26.79 -7.12
C ALA A 452 28.27 27.06 -8.45
N GLY A 453 26.99 27.43 -8.44
CA GLY A 453 26.19 27.71 -9.63
C GLY A 453 25.84 26.47 -10.48
N VAL A 454 26.05 25.26 -9.96
CA VAL A 454 25.70 24.01 -10.67
C VAL A 454 24.18 23.81 -10.72
N ILE A 455 23.51 24.16 -9.62
CA ILE A 455 22.04 24.15 -9.47
C ILE A 455 21.58 25.51 -8.94
N SER A 456 20.30 25.84 -9.12
CA SER A 456 19.74 27.13 -8.68
C SER A 456 19.23 27.12 -7.24
N LYS A 457 18.80 25.95 -6.75
CA LYS A 457 18.26 25.76 -5.40
C LYS A 457 18.82 24.48 -4.78
N PRO A 458 19.12 24.46 -3.47
CA PRO A 458 19.67 23.28 -2.81
C PRO A 458 18.80 22.01 -2.91
N ASP A 459 17.48 22.14 -2.97
CA ASP A 459 16.53 21.02 -3.06
C ASP A 459 16.57 20.31 -4.43
N GLN A 460 17.12 20.96 -5.47
CA GLN A 460 17.29 20.34 -6.78
C GLN A 460 18.25 19.13 -6.75
N VAL A 461 19.09 19.01 -5.71
CA VAL A 461 19.99 17.86 -5.53
C VAL A 461 19.27 16.51 -5.57
N HIS A 462 18.04 16.43 -5.04
CA HIS A 462 17.24 15.19 -5.02
C HIS A 462 16.91 14.67 -6.44
N PHE A 463 16.92 15.56 -7.44
CA PHE A 463 16.59 15.23 -8.83
C PHE A 463 17.83 15.03 -9.72
N LEU A 464 19.03 15.05 -9.13
CA LEU A 464 20.28 14.62 -9.75
C LEU A 464 20.53 13.13 -9.49
N ARG A 465 21.36 12.49 -10.30
CA ARG A 465 21.87 11.13 -10.02
C ARG A 465 23.14 11.19 -9.18
N ARG A 466 23.47 10.11 -8.47
CA ARG A 466 24.70 10.02 -7.66
C ARG A 466 25.94 10.37 -8.48
N GLU A 467 26.06 9.85 -9.69
CA GLU A 467 27.21 10.08 -10.56
C GLU A 467 27.35 11.56 -10.95
N GLU A 468 26.22 12.23 -11.17
CA GLU A 468 26.16 13.66 -11.50
C GLU A 468 26.54 14.52 -10.28
N VAL A 469 26.08 14.16 -9.08
CA VAL A 469 26.48 14.83 -7.83
C VAL A 469 27.98 14.71 -7.61
N LEU A 470 28.55 13.51 -7.76
CA LEU A 470 30.00 13.31 -7.60
C LEU A 470 30.81 14.08 -8.66
N ALA A 471 30.39 14.04 -9.91
CA ALA A 471 31.05 14.78 -10.98
C ALA A 471 30.96 16.30 -10.78
N ALA A 472 29.83 16.81 -10.26
CA ALA A 472 29.66 18.21 -9.92
C ALA A 472 30.54 18.65 -8.74
N LEU A 473 30.68 17.81 -7.70
CA LEU A 473 31.58 18.07 -6.58
C LEU A 473 33.06 18.10 -7.00
N ASP A 474 33.43 17.30 -8.00
CA ASP A 474 34.75 17.31 -8.63
C ASP A 474 34.93 18.46 -9.65
N ALA A 475 33.95 19.36 -9.79
CA ALA A 475 33.89 20.43 -10.80
C ALA A 475 34.03 19.95 -12.26
N LYS A 476 33.65 18.68 -12.55
CA LYS A 476 33.70 18.08 -13.90
C LYS A 476 32.46 18.38 -14.74
N VAL A 477 31.35 18.77 -14.10
CA VAL A 477 30.05 19.04 -14.75
C VAL A 477 29.43 20.29 -14.12
N SER A 478 28.79 21.13 -14.94
CA SER A 478 28.05 22.33 -14.52
C SER A 478 26.69 22.42 -15.24
N GLY A 479 25.83 23.34 -14.81
CA GLY A 479 24.55 23.61 -15.50
C GLY A 479 23.51 22.49 -15.36
N LEU A 480 23.40 21.87 -14.19
CA LEU A 480 22.45 20.78 -13.93
C LEU A 480 21.08 21.26 -13.42
N GLY A 481 20.92 22.56 -13.14
CA GLY A 481 19.66 23.14 -12.65
C GLY A 481 18.45 22.81 -13.53
N ASP A 482 18.55 23.04 -14.84
CA ASP A 482 17.44 22.76 -15.78
C ASP A 482 17.16 21.25 -15.91
N VAL A 483 18.19 20.41 -15.79
CA VAL A 483 18.05 18.95 -15.80
C VAL A 483 17.27 18.49 -14.57
N ALA A 484 17.62 19.01 -13.39
CA ALA A 484 16.93 18.71 -12.15
C ALA A 484 15.46 19.18 -12.20
N GLU A 485 15.18 20.37 -12.71
CA GLU A 485 13.82 20.90 -12.80
C GLU A 485 12.94 20.09 -13.76
N ARG A 486 13.46 19.71 -14.94
CA ARG A 486 12.75 18.82 -15.86
C ARG A 486 12.43 17.45 -15.24
N ARG A 487 13.38 16.89 -14.46
CA ARG A 487 13.16 15.61 -13.76
C ARG A 487 12.16 15.75 -12.61
N ARG A 488 12.15 16.88 -11.89
CA ARG A 488 11.14 17.20 -10.88
C ARG A 488 9.74 17.27 -11.49
N ALA A 489 9.58 17.98 -12.60
CA ALA A 489 8.30 18.05 -13.33
C ALA A 489 7.85 16.65 -13.79
N THR A 490 8.77 15.85 -14.36
CA THR A 490 8.49 14.47 -14.77
C THR A 490 8.07 13.59 -13.58
N TRP A 491 8.73 13.75 -12.43
CA TRP A 491 8.39 13.01 -11.21
C TRP A 491 7.01 13.40 -10.68
N GLN A 492 6.69 14.71 -10.61
CA GLN A 492 5.37 15.19 -10.20
C GLN A 492 4.26 14.68 -11.12
N HIS A 493 4.54 14.60 -12.41
CA HIS A 493 3.64 14.02 -13.39
C HIS A 493 3.41 12.52 -13.15
N ARG A 494 4.49 11.75 -12.94
CA ARG A 494 4.43 10.30 -12.68
C ARG A 494 3.68 9.91 -11.41
N ARG A 495 3.65 10.79 -10.40
CA ARG A 495 2.84 10.60 -9.17
C ARG A 495 1.34 10.51 -9.44
N ARG A 496 0.87 11.12 -10.53
CA ARG A 496 -0.54 11.13 -10.91
C ARG A 496 -0.94 9.87 -11.69
N LEU A 497 0.03 9.01 -12.04
CA LEU A 497 -0.24 7.77 -12.75
C LEU A 497 -0.78 6.70 -11.80
N SER A 498 -1.78 5.95 -12.25
CA SER A 498 -2.30 4.76 -11.58
C SER A 498 -1.34 3.58 -11.76
N ALA A 499 -0.24 3.57 -11.01
CA ALA A 499 0.73 2.48 -11.09
C ALA A 499 0.12 1.14 -10.61
N PRO A 500 0.16 0.07 -11.42
CA PRO A 500 -0.40 -1.22 -11.07
C PRO A 500 0.40 -1.87 -9.94
N LEU A 501 -0.25 -2.71 -9.12
CA LEU A 501 0.44 -3.44 -8.04
C LEU A 501 1.37 -4.53 -8.55
N THR A 502 1.09 -5.05 -9.74
CA THR A 502 1.82 -6.14 -10.36
C THR A 502 2.09 -5.81 -11.81
N VAL A 503 3.29 -6.11 -12.29
CA VAL A 503 3.66 -5.98 -13.71
C VAL A 503 4.32 -7.26 -14.22
N GLY A 504 4.11 -7.54 -15.50
CA GLY A 504 4.56 -8.79 -16.13
C GLY A 504 3.81 -10.04 -15.64
N THR A 505 4.44 -11.20 -15.81
CA THR A 505 3.78 -12.50 -15.57
C THR A 505 4.21 -13.09 -14.25
N LEU A 506 3.31 -13.14 -13.27
CA LEU A 506 3.60 -13.71 -11.95
C LEU A 506 3.75 -15.24 -12.01
N PRO A 507 4.74 -15.82 -11.30
CA PRO A 507 4.88 -17.28 -11.21
C PRO A 507 3.65 -17.95 -10.55
N PRO A 508 3.15 -19.09 -11.06
CA PRO A 508 1.98 -19.76 -10.49
C PRO A 508 2.13 -20.17 -9.02
N LEU A 509 3.36 -20.50 -8.59
CA LEU A 509 3.63 -20.85 -7.20
C LEU A 509 3.45 -19.66 -6.26
N PHE A 510 3.84 -18.46 -6.70
CA PHE A 510 3.67 -17.22 -5.93
C PHE A 510 2.18 -16.94 -5.71
N ILE A 511 1.38 -17.01 -6.77
CA ILE A 511 -0.08 -16.82 -6.73
C ILE A 511 -0.72 -17.82 -5.74
N LYS A 512 -0.33 -19.11 -5.81
CA LYS A 512 -0.85 -20.15 -4.90
C LYS A 512 -0.47 -19.89 -3.44
N LEU A 513 0.75 -19.45 -3.17
CA LEU A 513 1.23 -19.14 -1.81
C LEU A 513 0.50 -17.93 -1.23
N GLN A 514 0.30 -16.88 -2.03
CA GLN A 514 -0.45 -15.68 -1.66
C GLN A 514 -1.91 -16.03 -1.33
N ALA A 515 -2.61 -16.75 -2.21
CA ALA A 515 -4.00 -17.16 -1.97
C ALA A 515 -4.17 -18.04 -0.72
N LYS A 516 -3.19 -18.91 -0.42
CA LYS A 516 -3.18 -19.73 0.80
C LYS A 516 -3.01 -18.85 2.05
N PHE A 517 -2.17 -17.83 1.97
CA PHE A 517 -1.96 -16.87 3.05
C PHE A 517 -3.24 -16.06 3.31
N ASP A 518 -3.84 -15.50 2.27
CA ASP A 518 -5.07 -14.69 2.39
C ASP A 518 -6.20 -15.47 3.04
N ARG A 519 -6.35 -16.76 2.68
CA ARG A 519 -7.35 -17.65 3.27
C ARG A 519 -7.11 -17.95 4.76
N ALA A 520 -5.86 -17.94 5.22
CA ALA A 520 -5.54 -18.21 6.62
C ALA A 520 -5.89 -17.04 7.55
N VAL A 521 -5.81 -15.82 7.02
CA VAL A 521 -6.02 -14.58 7.76
C VAL A 521 -7.46 -14.05 7.62
N ARG A 522 -8.11 -14.28 6.47
CA ARG A 522 -9.53 -13.91 6.28
C ARG A 522 -10.47 -14.80 7.09
N ILE A 523 -11.46 -14.16 7.70
CA ILE A 523 -12.56 -14.83 8.39
C ILE A 523 -13.76 -14.88 7.42
N PRO A 524 -14.45 -16.02 7.25
CA PRO A 524 -15.66 -16.09 6.41
C PRO A 524 -16.80 -15.25 7.01
N GLY A 525 -17.48 -14.43 6.20
CA GLY A 525 -18.68 -13.68 6.65
C GLY A 525 -18.91 -12.29 6.06
N GLY A 526 -18.09 -11.78 5.14
CA GLY A 526 -18.37 -10.51 4.48
C GLY A 526 -19.57 -10.64 3.53
N SER A 527 -20.53 -9.72 3.62
CA SER A 527 -21.55 -9.55 2.58
C SER A 527 -20.89 -9.09 1.27
N ASP A 528 -21.47 -9.48 0.14
CA ASP A 528 -21.03 -9.03 -1.20
C ASP A 528 -21.26 -7.51 -1.43
N SER A 529 -21.95 -6.82 -0.50
CA SER A 529 -22.34 -5.41 -0.59
C SER A 529 -21.33 -4.42 0.02
N GLY A 530 -20.02 -4.75 0.02
CA GLY A 530 -19.00 -3.95 0.70
C GLY A 530 -17.59 -4.07 0.12
N VAL A 531 -16.63 -3.33 0.69
CA VAL A 531 -15.20 -3.48 0.37
C VAL A 531 -14.60 -4.50 1.35
N SER A 532 -13.88 -5.50 0.84
CA SER A 532 -13.22 -6.50 1.67
C SER A 532 -11.70 -6.42 1.56
N GLY A 533 -11.02 -6.73 2.64
CA GLY A 533 -9.56 -6.69 2.71
C GLY A 533 -9.01 -7.71 3.71
N VAL A 534 -7.78 -7.45 4.15
CA VAL A 534 -7.10 -8.21 5.18
C VAL A 534 -7.44 -7.57 6.54
N PRO A 535 -7.94 -8.34 7.52
CA PRO A 535 -8.14 -7.82 8.88
C PRO A 535 -6.79 -7.45 9.49
N ALA A 536 -6.61 -6.16 9.77
CA ALA A 536 -5.34 -5.61 10.24
C ALA A 536 -5.35 -5.31 11.73
N SER A 537 -6.37 -4.58 12.18
CA SER A 537 -6.57 -4.20 13.58
C SER A 537 -8.04 -4.41 13.95
N PRO A 538 -8.35 -5.14 15.02
CA PRO A 538 -9.72 -5.55 15.31
C PRO A 538 -10.53 -4.43 15.98
N GLY A 539 -11.85 -4.58 15.92
CA GLY A 539 -12.81 -3.60 16.39
C GLY A 539 -13.77 -3.20 15.28
N ARG A 540 -14.81 -2.44 15.65
CA ARG A 540 -15.81 -1.93 14.71
C ARG A 540 -16.00 -0.44 14.92
N ALA A 541 -16.01 0.33 13.85
CA ALA A 541 -16.25 1.76 13.89
C ALA A 541 -17.09 2.20 12.70
N HIS A 542 -17.87 3.26 12.92
CA HIS A 542 -18.76 3.86 11.94
C HIS A 542 -18.41 5.33 11.78
N GLY A 543 -18.36 5.81 10.54
CA GLY A 543 -18.04 7.21 10.28
C GLY A 543 -18.02 7.55 8.79
N PRO A 544 -17.94 8.84 8.45
CA PRO A 544 -17.84 9.29 7.08
C PRO A 544 -16.44 8.99 6.51
N VAL A 545 -16.40 8.50 5.28
CA VAL A 545 -15.17 8.25 4.53
C VAL A 545 -14.45 9.56 4.26
N ARG A 546 -13.14 9.57 4.48
CA ARG A 546 -12.24 10.61 4.02
C ARG A 546 -11.08 10.00 3.25
N ILE A 547 -11.03 10.26 1.95
CA ILE A 547 -9.99 9.77 1.05
C ILE A 547 -8.81 10.74 1.10
N ILE A 548 -7.73 10.28 1.73
CA ILE A 548 -6.47 11.01 1.85
C ILE A 548 -5.48 10.31 0.90
N ARG A 549 -4.94 11.04 -0.09
CA ARG A 549 -3.98 10.48 -1.06
C ARG A 549 -2.55 10.97 -0.81
N SER A 550 -2.41 12.11 -0.16
CA SER A 550 -1.12 12.77 0.05
C SER A 550 -1.07 13.59 1.34
N LEU A 551 0.10 14.14 1.70
CA LEU A 551 0.23 15.06 2.83
C LEU A 551 -0.66 16.30 2.71
N ASP A 552 -0.86 16.80 1.49
CA ASP A 552 -1.66 18.01 1.24
C ASP A 552 -3.13 17.81 1.65
N ASP A 553 -3.59 16.56 1.67
CA ASP A 553 -4.94 16.19 2.11
C ASP A 553 -5.09 16.09 3.63
N PHE A 554 -3.99 16.07 4.41
CA PHE A 554 -4.04 15.72 5.85
C PHE A 554 -4.98 16.62 6.67
N THR A 555 -5.11 17.89 6.25
CA THR A 555 -6.00 18.87 6.89
C THR A 555 -7.48 18.54 6.73
N ARG A 556 -7.84 17.72 5.72
CA ARG A 556 -9.21 17.33 5.39
C ARG A 556 -9.77 16.28 6.35
N LEU A 557 -8.92 15.50 7.03
CA LEU A 557 -9.37 14.49 7.98
C LEU A 557 -9.91 15.15 9.25
N GLN A 558 -11.12 14.79 9.65
CA GLN A 558 -11.74 15.21 10.90
C GLN A 558 -11.74 14.08 11.95
N VAL A 559 -11.97 14.44 13.21
CA VAL A 559 -12.07 13.45 14.28
C VAL A 559 -13.35 12.64 14.07
N GLY A 560 -13.23 11.31 14.04
CA GLY A 560 -14.36 10.41 13.78
C GLY A 560 -14.51 9.98 12.32
N ASP A 561 -13.71 10.55 11.40
CA ASP A 561 -13.70 10.12 9.99
C ASP A 561 -13.08 8.73 9.83
N VAL A 562 -13.52 7.98 8.82
CA VAL A 562 -12.86 6.77 8.35
C VAL A 562 -11.78 7.19 7.34
N LEU A 563 -10.51 7.02 7.72
CA LEU A 563 -9.37 7.32 6.86
C LEU A 563 -9.25 6.25 5.76
N VAL A 564 -9.45 6.65 4.50
CA VAL A 564 -9.29 5.79 3.33
C VAL A 564 -8.07 6.26 2.52
N ALA A 565 -7.12 5.37 2.24
CA ALA A 565 -5.86 5.76 1.58
C ALA A 565 -5.31 4.65 0.64
N PRO A 566 -4.60 4.99 -0.46
CA PRO A 566 -4.00 3.96 -1.31
C PRO A 566 -2.93 3.16 -0.56
N VAL A 567 -2.12 3.86 0.23
CA VAL A 567 -1.07 3.33 1.09
C VAL A 567 -0.89 4.30 2.27
N THR A 568 -0.53 3.79 3.44
CA THR A 568 -0.14 4.62 4.58
C THR A 568 1.30 4.33 4.96
N THR A 569 2.01 5.37 5.37
CA THR A 569 3.41 5.30 5.80
C THR A 569 3.57 5.99 7.17
N PRO A 570 4.73 5.89 7.86
CA PRO A 570 4.89 6.46 9.21
C PRO A 570 4.48 7.91 9.40
N ALA A 571 4.57 8.75 8.38
CA ALA A 571 4.11 10.13 8.49
C ALA A 571 2.59 10.29 8.66
N TRP A 572 1.80 9.25 8.38
CA TRP A 572 0.35 9.24 8.54
C TRP A 572 -0.06 8.94 9.98
N THR A 573 0.87 8.50 10.83
CA THR A 573 0.62 8.16 12.25
C THR A 573 -0.17 9.23 13.02
N PRO A 574 0.07 10.55 12.85
CA PRO A 574 -0.73 11.57 13.52
C PRO A 574 -2.21 11.54 13.12
N LEU A 575 -2.55 11.11 11.89
CA LEU A 575 -3.93 10.96 11.44
C LEU A 575 -4.66 9.81 12.14
N PHE A 576 -3.94 8.76 12.54
CA PHE A 576 -4.51 7.59 13.22
C PHE A 576 -5.06 7.96 14.60
N SER A 577 -4.53 9.01 15.24
CA SER A 577 -5.09 9.56 16.49
C SER A 577 -6.50 10.15 16.32
N ARG A 578 -6.85 10.59 15.10
CA ARG A 578 -8.11 11.28 14.78
C ARG A 578 -9.12 10.37 14.08
N ALA A 579 -8.64 9.37 13.35
CA ALA A 579 -9.47 8.47 12.57
C ALA A 579 -10.30 7.53 13.47
N ALA A 580 -11.57 7.31 13.11
CA ALA A 580 -12.40 6.27 13.71
C ALA A 580 -12.01 4.87 13.23
N ALA A 581 -11.58 4.75 11.98
CA ALA A 581 -11.04 3.53 11.37
C ALA A 581 -10.10 3.85 10.21
N VAL A 582 -9.32 2.87 9.78
CA VAL A 582 -8.39 2.99 8.64
C VAL A 582 -8.67 1.91 7.59
N VAL A 583 -8.78 2.34 6.33
CA VAL A 583 -8.94 1.45 5.17
C VAL A 583 -7.85 1.75 4.15
N THR A 584 -7.13 0.73 3.70
CA THR A 584 -6.11 0.92 2.65
C THR A 584 -6.23 -0.02 1.46
N ASP A 585 -5.91 0.47 0.26
CA ASP A 585 -5.86 -0.35 -0.96
C ASP A 585 -4.71 -1.35 -0.91
N THR A 586 -3.60 -0.94 -0.31
CA THR A 586 -2.39 -1.73 -0.19
C THR A 586 -2.03 -2.04 1.25
N GLY A 587 -1.32 -3.14 1.44
CA GLY A 587 -0.81 -3.57 2.74
C GLY A 587 -1.33 -4.95 3.11
N GLY A 588 -0.58 -5.65 3.96
CA GLY A 588 -1.01 -6.89 4.60
C GLY A 588 -1.00 -6.75 6.12
N VAL A 589 -1.21 -7.86 6.83
CA VAL A 589 -1.12 -7.95 8.30
C VAL A 589 0.16 -7.30 8.85
N GLY A 590 1.23 -7.35 8.07
CA GLY A 590 2.53 -6.78 8.43
C GLY A 590 2.75 -5.32 8.05
N ALA A 591 1.91 -4.70 7.24
CA ALA A 591 2.15 -3.34 6.75
C ALA A 591 2.16 -2.31 7.88
N HIS A 592 2.76 -1.16 7.62
CA HIS A 592 2.80 -0.04 8.55
C HIS A 592 1.40 0.35 9.08
N ALA A 593 0.40 0.43 8.19
CA ALA A 593 -1.00 0.70 8.54
C ALA A 593 -1.51 -0.26 9.64
N SER A 594 -1.21 -1.55 9.49
CA SER A 594 -1.64 -2.59 10.41
C SER A 594 -0.96 -2.47 11.77
N GLN A 595 0.31 -2.07 11.79
CA GLN A 595 1.07 -1.86 13.02
C GLN A 595 0.51 -0.67 13.80
N VAL A 596 0.43 0.50 13.16
CA VAL A 596 -0.06 1.72 13.80
C VAL A 596 -1.51 1.60 14.21
N ALA A 597 -2.37 0.98 13.39
CA ALA A 597 -3.76 0.78 13.79
C ALA A 597 -3.90 -0.06 15.08
N ARG A 598 -3.06 -1.10 15.25
CA ARG A 598 -3.03 -1.92 16.48
C ARG A 598 -2.49 -1.16 17.68
N GLU A 599 -1.48 -0.33 17.48
CA GLU A 599 -0.92 0.54 18.51
C GLU A 599 -1.95 1.57 19.00
N TYR A 600 -2.70 2.15 18.05
CA TYR A 600 -3.74 3.15 18.34
C TYR A 600 -5.04 2.52 18.83
N GLY A 601 -5.24 1.22 18.58
CA GLY A 601 -6.47 0.51 18.95
C GLY A 601 -7.65 0.84 18.05
N ILE A 602 -7.40 1.30 16.83
CA ILE A 602 -8.43 1.67 15.87
C ILE A 602 -8.69 0.50 14.91
N PRO A 603 -9.94 0.24 14.51
CA PRO A 603 -10.26 -0.77 13.50
C PRO A 603 -9.57 -0.49 12.18
N ALA A 604 -8.99 -1.52 11.56
CA ALA A 604 -8.34 -1.36 10.26
C ALA A 604 -8.52 -2.56 9.31
N VAL A 605 -8.75 -2.23 8.04
CA VAL A 605 -8.87 -3.15 6.90
C VAL A 605 -7.87 -2.72 5.83
N VAL A 606 -6.89 -3.57 5.52
CA VAL A 606 -5.80 -3.22 4.57
C VAL A 606 -5.80 -4.13 3.36
N GLY A 607 -5.13 -3.73 2.29
CA GLY A 607 -4.99 -4.60 1.11
C GLY A 607 -6.34 -4.88 0.43
N THR A 608 -7.24 -3.89 0.43
CA THR A 608 -8.54 -4.00 -0.24
C THR A 608 -8.43 -4.02 -1.77
N GLY A 609 -7.31 -3.55 -2.30
CA GLY A 609 -7.04 -3.43 -3.74
C GLY A 609 -7.73 -2.25 -4.41
N ASN A 610 -8.89 -1.81 -3.91
CA ASN A 610 -9.74 -0.82 -4.59
C ASN A 610 -10.62 0.05 -3.68
N ALA A 611 -10.41 0.12 -2.35
CA ALA A 611 -11.19 0.98 -1.47
C ALA A 611 -11.19 2.46 -1.91
N THR A 612 -10.06 3.02 -2.34
CA THR A 612 -10.01 4.44 -2.77
C THR A 612 -10.66 4.71 -4.12
N ALA A 613 -11.03 3.64 -4.84
CA ALA A 613 -11.80 3.70 -6.08
C ALA A 613 -13.29 3.41 -5.84
N ARG A 614 -13.62 2.57 -4.84
CA ARG A 614 -15.00 2.17 -4.52
C ARG A 614 -15.71 3.07 -3.53
N LEU A 615 -14.98 3.68 -2.59
CA LEU A 615 -15.55 4.56 -1.58
C LEU A 615 -15.48 6.02 -2.04
N HIS A 616 -16.38 6.85 -1.53
CA HIS A 616 -16.48 8.27 -1.84
C HIS A 616 -16.35 9.15 -0.59
N ASP A 617 -15.78 10.36 -0.74
CA ASP A 617 -15.69 11.30 0.37
C ASP A 617 -17.06 11.63 0.96
N GLY A 618 -17.19 11.55 2.29
CA GLY A 618 -18.43 11.78 3.02
C GLY A 618 -19.37 10.56 3.10
N GLN A 619 -19.10 9.49 2.37
CA GLN A 619 -19.90 8.27 2.42
C GLN A 619 -19.82 7.64 3.82
N LEU A 620 -20.96 7.39 4.46
CA LEU A 620 -20.98 6.70 5.75
C LEU A 620 -20.66 5.23 5.52
N VAL A 621 -19.71 4.70 6.29
CA VAL A 621 -19.34 3.28 6.21
C VAL A 621 -19.16 2.71 7.61
N THR A 622 -19.31 1.40 7.72
CA THR A 622 -18.98 0.64 8.93
C THR A 622 -17.78 -0.26 8.65
N VAL A 623 -16.66 0.01 9.33
CA VAL A 623 -15.43 -0.77 9.22
C VAL A 623 -15.38 -1.80 10.34
N ASP A 624 -15.37 -3.09 10.00
CA ASP A 624 -15.03 -4.19 10.89
C ASP A 624 -13.62 -4.69 10.56
N GLY A 625 -12.65 -4.23 11.34
CA GLY A 625 -11.24 -4.61 11.19
C GLY A 625 -10.91 -6.00 11.75
N GLY A 626 -11.84 -6.63 12.48
CA GLY A 626 -11.68 -7.99 12.99
C GLY A 626 -11.95 -9.03 11.91
N VAL A 627 -12.96 -8.79 11.08
CA VAL A 627 -13.35 -9.64 9.95
C VAL A 627 -12.66 -9.23 8.66
N GLY A 628 -12.35 -7.93 8.49
CA GLY A 628 -11.71 -7.40 7.28
C GLY A 628 -12.72 -6.86 6.26
N VAL A 629 -13.81 -6.25 6.72
CA VAL A 629 -14.93 -5.81 5.87
C VAL A 629 -15.26 -4.34 6.14
N VAL A 630 -15.62 -3.63 5.07
CA VAL A 630 -16.16 -2.28 5.09
C VAL A 630 -17.54 -2.34 4.47
N GLU A 631 -18.57 -2.19 5.30
CA GLU A 631 -19.98 -2.17 4.90
C GLU A 631 -20.35 -0.74 4.52
N ILE A 632 -20.98 -0.59 3.35
CA ILE A 632 -21.46 0.69 2.82
C ILE A 632 -22.87 0.96 3.34
#